data_AF-U4UQR2-F1
#
_entry.id   AF-U4UQR2-F1
#
_cell.length_a   1.000
_cell.length_b   1.000
_cell.length_c   1.000
_cell.angle_alpha   90.00
_cell.angle_beta   90.00
_cell.angle_gamma   90.00
#
_symmetry.space_group_name_H-M   'P 1'
#
loop_
_entity.id
_entity.type
_entity.pdbx_description
1 polymer ?
#
loop_
_entity_poly.entity_id
_entity_poly.type
_entity_poly.pdbx_seq_one_letter_code
_entity_poly.pdbx_strand_id
1 'polypeptide(L)'
;MTKIQWQNIDTVGDQSSYITSITTNLKTTVPIIRDNLAHSRKYYTQFCIKFANSFIPKYIQNIYKCKPINTEGAEQLLLDTHMLKTVLLNLPSIASQISRSAPAAYSKVVTKGMTKAEMILKLVMTPIEPQKNFVDQCKKLLPECQLTEFYKILEMKTVKRQEQAVLADMFKSHK
;
A
#
# COMPACT_ATOMS: atom_id res chain seq x y z
N MET A 1 10.11 -4.73 -18.08
CA MET A 1 9.39 -3.93 -17.06
C MET A 1 10.10 -2.60 -16.91
N THR A 2 9.42 -1.49 -17.18
CA THR A 2 10.00 -0.15 -17.14
C THR A 2 10.28 0.24 -15.69
N LYS A 3 11.55 0.56 -15.37
CA LYS A 3 11.94 1.04 -14.04
C LYS A 3 11.58 2.53 -13.95
N ILE A 4 10.62 2.88 -13.09
CA ILE A 4 10.26 4.28 -12.83
C ILE A 4 11.30 4.87 -11.87
N GLN A 5 11.84 6.04 -12.23
CA GLN A 5 12.73 6.80 -11.36
C GLN A 5 11.88 7.74 -10.50
N TRP A 6 11.44 7.25 -9.34
CA TRP A 6 10.54 7.99 -8.42
C TRP A 6 11.12 9.30 -7.88
N GLN A 7 12.42 9.54 -8.03
CA GLN A 7 13.07 10.80 -7.67
C GLN A 7 12.90 11.90 -8.73
N ASN A 8 12.58 11.54 -9.98
CA ASN A 8 12.51 12.46 -11.12
C ASN A 8 11.07 12.66 -11.59
N ILE A 9 10.09 12.45 -10.71
CA ILE A 9 8.69 12.76 -11.01
C ILE A 9 8.47 14.23 -10.69
N ASP A 10 8.12 15.03 -11.70
CA ASP A 10 7.92 16.47 -11.54
C ASP A 10 6.44 16.85 -11.40
N THR A 11 5.53 15.99 -11.86
CA THR A 11 4.09 16.23 -11.82
C THR A 11 3.33 14.95 -11.48
N VAL A 12 2.36 15.07 -10.58
CA VAL A 12 1.39 14.01 -10.29
C VAL A 12 0.31 14.00 -11.38
N GLY A 13 0.02 12.83 -11.92
CA GLY A 13 -1.02 12.62 -12.93
C GLY A 13 -2.02 11.56 -12.49
N ASP A 14 -2.64 10.89 -13.46
CA ASP A 14 -3.52 9.74 -13.21
C ASP A 14 -2.74 8.52 -12.70
N GLN A 15 -3.46 7.42 -12.43
CA GLN A 15 -2.84 6.16 -12.04
C GLN A 15 -1.74 5.73 -13.03
N SER A 16 -0.66 5.15 -12.52
CA SER A 16 0.42 4.69 -13.36
C SER A 16 0.01 3.54 -14.30
N SER A 17 0.80 3.34 -15.36
CA SER A 17 0.67 2.20 -16.26
C SER A 17 0.84 0.85 -15.53
N TYR A 18 1.56 0.84 -14.40
CA TYR A 18 1.71 -0.34 -13.55
C TYR A 18 0.39 -0.73 -12.88
N ILE A 19 -0.30 0.24 -12.27
CA ILE A 19 -1.64 0.01 -11.69
C ILE A 19 -2.65 -0.34 -12.76
N THR A 20 -2.58 0.30 -13.93
CA THR A 20 -3.41 -0.04 -15.09
C THR A 20 -3.21 -1.49 -15.50
N SER A 21 -1.96 -1.94 -15.62
CA SER A 21 -1.62 -3.32 -15.99
C SER A 21 -2.11 -4.33 -14.96
N ILE A 22 -1.93 -4.06 -13.66
CA ILE A 22 -2.46 -4.92 -12.59
C ILE A 22 -3.98 -5.01 -12.71
N THR A 23 -4.65 -3.87 -12.85
CA THR A 23 -6.12 -3.79 -12.94
C THR A 23 -6.64 -4.58 -14.13
N THR A 24 -6.01 -4.48 -15.30
CA THR A 24 -6.37 -5.25 -16.49
C THR A 24 -6.20 -6.76 -16.28
N ASN A 25 -5.10 -7.19 -15.65
CA ASN A 25 -4.89 -8.61 -15.32
C ASN A 25 -5.95 -9.14 -14.34
N LEU A 26 -6.32 -8.35 -13.33
CA LEU A 26 -7.38 -8.73 -12.40
C LEU A 26 -8.74 -8.81 -13.10
N LYS A 27 -9.06 -7.83 -13.97
CA LYS A 27 -10.30 -7.80 -14.75
C LYS A 27 -10.46 -8.97 -15.72
N THR A 28 -9.37 -9.53 -16.21
CA THR A 28 -9.38 -10.68 -17.13
C THR A 28 -9.38 -12.02 -16.38
N THR A 29 -8.65 -12.13 -15.27
CA THR A 29 -8.42 -13.41 -14.59
C THR A 29 -9.45 -13.72 -13.52
N VAL A 30 -9.84 -12.72 -12.71
CA VAL A 30 -10.73 -12.92 -11.55
C VAL A 30 -12.12 -13.42 -11.95
N PRO A 31 -12.76 -12.93 -13.04
CA PRO A 31 -14.06 -13.45 -13.47
C PRO A 31 -14.00 -14.93 -13.83
N ILE A 32 -12.94 -15.38 -14.50
CA ILE A 32 -12.74 -16.79 -14.86
C ILE A 32 -12.69 -17.66 -13.59
N ILE A 33 -11.95 -17.23 -12.57
CA ILE A 33 -11.86 -17.95 -11.29
C ILE A 33 -13.21 -17.99 -10.57
N ARG A 34 -13.92 -16.86 -10.55
CA ARG A 34 -15.26 -16.77 -9.97
C ARG A 34 -16.23 -17.74 -10.62
N ASP A 35 -16.26 -17.78 -11.95
CA ASP A 35 -17.22 -18.57 -12.72
C ASP A 35 -16.94 -20.08 -12.54
N ASN A 36 -15.66 -20.47 -12.46
CA ASN A 36 -15.26 -21.85 -12.11
C ASN A 36 -15.59 -22.23 -10.65
N LEU A 37 -15.79 -21.26 -9.77
CA LEU A 37 -16.18 -21.45 -8.37
C LEU A 37 -17.65 -21.07 -8.10
N ALA A 38 -18.47 -20.90 -9.15
CA ALA A 38 -19.83 -20.36 -9.06
C ALA A 38 -20.74 -21.19 -8.13
N HIS A 39 -20.52 -22.51 -8.06
CA HIS A 39 -21.28 -23.42 -7.21
C HIS A 39 -20.91 -23.34 -5.72
N SER A 40 -19.81 -22.65 -5.36
CA SER A 40 -19.40 -22.48 -3.96
C SER A 40 -18.86 -21.08 -3.69
N ARG A 41 -19.77 -20.19 -3.31
CA ARG A 41 -19.45 -18.83 -2.86
C ARG A 41 -18.42 -18.80 -1.72
N LYS A 42 -18.46 -19.81 -0.83
CA LYS A 42 -17.51 -19.95 0.27
C LYS A 42 -16.07 -20.08 -0.24
N TYR A 43 -15.85 -20.93 -1.25
CA TYR A 43 -14.52 -21.13 -1.82
C TYR A 43 -14.03 -19.91 -2.58
N TYR A 44 -14.89 -19.26 -3.37
CA TYR A 44 -14.51 -18.01 -4.04
C TYR A 44 -14.16 -16.89 -3.04
N THR A 45 -14.93 -16.74 -1.97
CA THR A 45 -14.61 -15.77 -0.90
C THR A 45 -13.25 -16.07 -0.26
N GLN A 46 -12.95 -17.35 0.00
CA GLN A 46 -11.66 -17.76 0.55
C GLN A 46 -10.50 -17.54 -0.44
N PHE A 47 -10.73 -17.74 -1.73
CA PHE A 47 -9.77 -17.37 -2.77
C PHE A 47 -9.42 -15.87 -2.69
N CYS A 48 -10.43 -14.99 -2.70
CA CYS A 48 -10.20 -13.54 -2.62
C CYS A 48 -9.41 -13.16 -1.36
N ILE A 49 -9.77 -13.72 -0.19
CA ILE A 49 -9.07 -13.47 1.07
C ILE A 49 -7.60 -13.93 0.99
N LYS A 50 -7.35 -15.15 0.51
CA LYS A 50 -5.98 -15.69 0.37
C LYS A 50 -5.16 -14.88 -0.63
N PHE A 51 -5.76 -14.46 -1.74
CA PHE A 51 -5.13 -13.59 -2.72
C PHE A 51 -4.72 -12.25 -2.08
N ALA A 52 -5.64 -11.55 -1.41
CA ALA A 52 -5.33 -10.27 -0.76
C ALA A 52 -4.25 -10.41 0.33
N ASN A 53 -4.32 -11.47 1.14
CA ASN A 53 -3.33 -11.75 2.17
C ASN A 53 -1.94 -12.08 1.61
N SER A 54 -1.83 -12.57 0.37
CA SER A 54 -0.54 -12.79 -0.30
C SER A 54 -0.06 -11.54 -1.04
N PHE A 55 -0.97 -10.88 -1.74
CA PHE A 55 -0.68 -9.76 -2.63
C PHE A 55 -0.30 -8.48 -1.86
N ILE A 56 -1.08 -8.09 -0.85
CA ILE A 56 -0.89 -6.81 -0.15
C ILE A 56 0.48 -6.75 0.56
N PRO A 57 0.92 -7.77 1.30
CA PRO A 57 2.27 -7.74 1.89
C PRO A 57 3.36 -7.62 0.83
N LYS A 58 3.24 -8.32 -0.31
CA LYS A 58 4.20 -8.23 -1.41
C LYS A 58 4.22 -6.84 -2.05
N TYR A 59 3.05 -6.21 -2.19
CA TYR A 59 2.92 -4.84 -2.66
C TYR A 59 3.62 -3.85 -1.72
N ILE A 60 3.37 -3.94 -0.41
CA ILE A 60 4.04 -3.11 0.60
C ILE A 60 5.56 -3.32 0.58
N GLN A 61 6.05 -4.56 0.45
CA GLN A 61 7.49 -4.81 0.33
C GLN A 61 8.10 -4.19 -0.93
N ASN A 62 7.33 -4.01 -1.99
CA ASN A 62 7.80 -3.30 -3.19
C ASN A 62 7.74 -1.78 -3.02
N ILE A 63 6.77 -1.23 -2.26
CA ILE A 63 6.77 0.18 -1.88
C ILE A 63 8.06 0.56 -1.16
N TYR A 64 8.52 -0.25 -0.19
CA TYR A 64 9.79 0.01 0.51
C TYR A 64 11.03 0.01 -0.40
N LYS A 65 10.92 -0.52 -1.61
CA LYS A 65 12.00 -0.52 -2.61
C LYS A 65 11.94 0.67 -3.55
N CYS A 66 10.88 1.47 -3.51
CA CYS A 66 10.76 2.73 -4.25
C CYS A 66 11.61 3.82 -3.59
N LYS A 67 12.93 3.68 -3.71
CA LYS A 67 13.92 4.63 -3.19
C LYS A 67 15.06 4.82 -4.20
N PRO A 68 15.62 6.03 -4.32
CA PRO A 68 15.15 7.29 -3.71
C PRO A 68 13.81 7.76 -4.31
N ILE A 69 13.06 8.57 -3.55
CA ILE A 69 11.76 9.12 -3.94
C ILE A 69 11.66 10.58 -3.48
N ASN A 70 11.17 11.46 -4.36
CA ASN A 70 10.86 12.85 -4.03
C ASN A 70 9.41 13.00 -3.55
N THR A 71 8.97 14.22 -3.25
CA THR A 71 7.61 14.48 -2.74
C THR A 71 6.54 14.10 -3.75
N GLU A 72 6.70 14.55 -5.00
CA GLU A 72 5.75 14.34 -6.10
C GLU A 72 5.65 12.86 -6.46
N GLY A 73 6.77 12.13 -6.46
CA GLY A 73 6.80 10.68 -6.64
C GLY A 73 6.10 9.93 -5.51
N ALA A 74 6.25 10.38 -4.25
CA ALA A 74 5.56 9.81 -3.10
C ALA A 74 4.04 10.06 -3.19
N GLU A 75 3.64 11.24 -3.66
CA GLU A 75 2.24 11.58 -3.90
C GLU A 75 1.63 10.73 -5.03
N GLN A 76 2.35 10.55 -6.14
CA GLN A 76 1.94 9.66 -7.23
C GLN A 76 1.78 8.20 -6.75
N LEU A 77 2.72 7.70 -5.93
CA LEU A 77 2.60 6.36 -5.33
C LEU A 77 1.40 6.25 -4.39
N LEU A 78 1.06 7.32 -3.67
CA LEU A 78 -0.11 7.34 -2.79
C LEU A 78 -1.40 7.25 -3.60
N LEU A 79 -1.50 7.99 -4.71
CA LEU A 79 -2.60 7.89 -5.65
C LEU A 79 -2.72 6.47 -6.23
N ASP A 80 -1.61 5.92 -6.73
CA ASP A 80 -1.55 4.56 -7.25
C ASP A 80 -2.03 3.52 -6.23
N THR A 81 -1.60 3.68 -4.98
CA THR A 81 -1.99 2.82 -3.85
C THR A 81 -3.48 2.92 -3.56
N HIS A 82 -4.03 4.13 -3.60
CA HIS A 82 -5.45 4.37 -3.42
C HIS A 82 -6.28 3.71 -4.53
N MET A 83 -5.86 3.87 -5.79
CA MET A 83 -6.53 3.26 -6.93
C MET A 83 -6.48 1.73 -6.86
N LEU A 84 -5.35 1.15 -6.47
CA LEU A 84 -5.25 -0.28 -6.27
C LEU A 84 -6.14 -0.77 -5.12
N LYS A 85 -6.28 0.02 -4.04
CA LYS A 85 -7.20 -0.29 -2.93
C LYS A 85 -8.64 -0.34 -3.40
N THR A 86 -9.10 0.59 -4.25
CA THR A 86 -10.48 0.57 -4.77
C THR A 86 -10.71 -0.63 -5.68
N VAL A 87 -9.74 -0.98 -6.53
CA VAL A 87 -9.82 -2.19 -7.37
C VAL A 87 -9.89 -3.45 -6.51
N LEU A 88 -9.06 -3.56 -5.47
CA LEU A 88 -9.08 -4.70 -4.56
C LEU A 88 -10.39 -4.78 -3.77
N LEU A 89 -10.93 -3.67 -3.26
CA LEU A 89 -12.23 -3.69 -2.56
C LEU A 89 -13.37 -4.20 -3.45
N ASN A 90 -13.30 -3.93 -4.76
CA ASN A 90 -14.26 -4.41 -5.74
C ASN A 90 -13.92 -5.79 -6.31
N LEU A 91 -12.75 -6.37 -6.00
CA LEU A 91 -12.23 -7.61 -6.58
C LEU A 91 -13.27 -8.74 -6.61
N PRO A 92 -14.01 -9.04 -5.52
CA PRO A 92 -14.96 -10.16 -5.54
C PRO A 92 -16.09 -9.99 -6.56
N SER A 93 -16.41 -8.74 -6.92
CA SER A 93 -17.52 -8.37 -7.79
C SER A 93 -17.07 -7.86 -9.16
N ILE A 94 -15.76 -7.92 -9.47
CA ILE A 94 -15.24 -7.49 -10.78
C ILE A 94 -15.97 -8.22 -11.92
N ALA A 95 -16.53 -7.45 -12.86
CA ALA A 95 -17.32 -7.96 -13.98
C ALA A 95 -18.47 -8.90 -13.58
N SER A 96 -19.00 -8.74 -12.36
CA SER A 96 -20.20 -9.45 -11.92
C SER A 96 -21.42 -8.74 -12.47
N GLN A 97 -22.31 -9.48 -13.14
CA GLN A 97 -23.62 -8.96 -13.55
C GLN A 97 -24.54 -8.70 -12.36
N ILE A 98 -24.24 -9.31 -11.21
CA ILE A 98 -24.99 -9.13 -9.97
C ILE A 98 -24.20 -8.18 -9.07
N SER A 99 -24.76 -6.99 -8.82
CA SER A 99 -24.20 -6.04 -7.86
C SER A 99 -24.39 -6.59 -6.44
N ARG A 100 -23.30 -7.11 -5.87
CA ARG A 100 -23.24 -7.55 -4.47
C ARG A 100 -22.03 -6.93 -3.81
N SER A 101 -22.21 -6.52 -2.56
CA SER A 101 -21.12 -6.05 -1.73
C SER A 101 -20.11 -7.17 -1.45
N ALA A 102 -18.85 -6.78 -1.38
CA ALA A 102 -17.77 -7.69 -1.01
C ALA A 102 -18.00 -8.20 0.43
N PRO A 103 -17.67 -9.47 0.73
CA PRO A 103 -17.81 -10.01 2.08
C PRO A 103 -17.05 -9.16 3.11
N ALA A 104 -17.67 -8.85 4.25
CA ALA A 104 -17.08 -7.95 5.26
C ALA A 104 -15.68 -8.40 5.73
N ALA A 105 -15.47 -9.71 5.90
CA ALA A 105 -14.18 -10.27 6.26
C ALA A 105 -13.10 -9.97 5.21
N TYR A 106 -13.45 -10.03 3.91
CA TYR A 106 -12.55 -9.66 2.82
C TYR A 106 -12.26 -8.17 2.82
N SER A 107 -13.30 -7.33 2.87
CA SER A 107 -13.14 -5.87 2.90
C SER A 107 -12.26 -5.41 4.06
N LYS A 108 -12.40 -6.03 5.24
CA LYS A 108 -11.55 -5.73 6.40
C LYS A 108 -10.07 -6.01 6.15
N VAL A 109 -9.74 -7.11 5.47
CA VAL A 109 -8.35 -7.45 5.10
C VAL A 109 -7.78 -6.41 4.15
N VAL A 110 -8.50 -6.07 3.08
CA VAL A 110 -8.06 -5.08 2.09
C VAL A 110 -7.92 -3.70 2.72
N THR A 111 -8.92 -3.25 3.47
CA THR A 111 -8.89 -1.95 4.15
C THR A 111 -7.74 -1.87 5.14
N LYS A 112 -7.51 -2.87 6.00
CA LYS A 112 -6.39 -2.84 6.94
C LYS A 112 -5.05 -2.76 6.20
N GLY A 113 -4.83 -3.66 5.25
CA GLY A 113 -3.54 -3.78 4.56
C GLY A 113 -3.23 -2.59 3.65
N MET A 114 -4.18 -2.15 2.83
CA MET A 114 -3.95 -1.04 1.90
C MET A 114 -3.93 0.32 2.62
N THR A 115 -4.69 0.50 3.69
CA THR A 115 -4.56 1.72 4.52
C THR A 115 -3.16 1.82 5.14
N LYS A 116 -2.58 0.70 5.57
CA LYS A 116 -1.17 0.68 6.02
C LYS A 116 -0.23 1.17 4.91
N ALA A 117 -0.40 0.71 3.68
CA ALA A 117 0.38 1.18 2.52
C ALA A 117 0.22 2.69 2.30
N GLU A 118 -1.01 3.21 2.36
CA GLU A 118 -1.28 4.66 2.26
C GLU A 118 -0.59 5.44 3.39
N MET A 119 -0.62 4.95 4.63
CA MET A 119 -0.01 5.62 5.78
C MET A 119 1.52 5.65 5.71
N ILE A 120 2.15 4.60 5.19
CA ILE A 120 3.59 4.57 4.92
C ILE A 120 3.97 5.72 3.98
N LEU A 121 3.25 5.86 2.86
CA LEU A 121 3.53 6.90 1.86
C LEU A 121 3.25 8.30 2.40
N LYS A 122 2.21 8.48 3.22
CA LYS A 122 1.96 9.75 3.93
C LYS A 122 3.13 10.13 4.85
N LEU A 123 3.68 9.19 5.62
CA LEU A 123 4.87 9.44 6.44
C LEU A 123 6.11 9.79 5.61
N VAL A 124 6.26 9.17 4.44
CA VAL A 124 7.34 9.51 3.50
C VAL A 124 7.23 10.96 3.00
N MET A 125 6.03 11.55 2.99
CA MET A 125 5.82 12.97 2.67
C MET A 125 5.89 13.91 3.89
N THR A 126 5.66 13.41 5.11
CA THR A 126 5.71 14.22 6.34
C THR A 126 7.11 14.81 6.59
N PRO A 127 7.27 16.12 6.88
CA PRO A 127 8.56 16.70 7.26
C PRO A 127 9.21 16.00 8.46
N ILE A 128 10.54 15.86 8.45
CA ILE A 128 11.28 15.25 9.57
C ILE A 128 11.38 16.22 10.75
N GLU A 129 11.57 17.51 10.47
CA GLU A 129 11.67 18.53 11.50
C GLU A 129 10.28 19.14 11.80
N PRO A 130 9.89 19.28 13.09
CA PRO A 130 10.59 18.82 14.29
C PRO A 130 10.55 17.30 14.49
N GLN A 131 11.69 16.68 14.82
CA GLN A 131 11.85 15.21 14.92
C GLN A 131 10.83 14.52 15.84
N LYS A 132 10.50 15.16 16.96
CA LYS A 132 9.47 14.67 17.89
C LYS A 132 8.12 14.53 17.21
N ASN A 133 7.70 15.56 16.46
CA ASN A 133 6.41 15.55 15.75
C ASN A 133 6.37 14.45 14.68
N PHE A 134 7.49 14.21 13.99
CA PHE A 134 7.58 13.12 13.02
C PHE A 134 7.40 11.74 13.69
N VAL A 135 8.05 11.51 14.83
CA VAL A 135 7.90 10.27 15.61
C VAL A 135 6.46 10.09 16.11
N ASP A 136 5.85 11.15 16.65
CA ASP A 136 4.46 11.15 17.12
C ASP A 136 3.49 10.82 15.97
N GLN A 137 3.69 11.42 14.79
CA GLN A 137 2.91 11.10 13.59
C GLN A 137 3.10 9.66 13.14
N CYS A 138 4.32 9.13 13.19
CA CYS A 138 4.58 7.74 12.84
C CYS A 138 3.80 6.78 13.74
N LYS A 139 3.78 7.02 15.06
CA LYS A 139 3.03 6.19 16.01
C LYS A 139 1.52 6.30 15.82
N LYS A 140 1.02 7.50 15.52
CA LYS A 140 -0.40 7.73 15.24
C LYS A 140 -0.87 7.03 13.96
N LEU A 141 -0.09 7.14 12.87
CA LEU A 141 -0.47 6.61 11.56
C LEU A 141 -0.17 5.12 11.42
N LEU A 142 0.87 4.62 12.10
CA LEU A 142 1.27 3.21 12.10
C LEU A 142 1.51 2.70 13.55
N PRO A 143 0.44 2.43 14.32
CA PRO A 143 0.56 1.98 15.72
C PRO A 143 1.30 0.65 15.88
N GLU A 144 1.18 -0.25 14.88
CA GLU A 144 1.85 -1.56 14.85
C GLU A 144 3.28 -1.48 14.27
N CYS A 145 3.80 -0.28 13.96
CA CYS A 145 5.12 -0.09 13.35
C CYS A 145 6.24 -0.56 14.27
N GLN A 146 7.08 -1.45 13.74
CA GLN A 146 8.27 -1.94 14.42
C GLN A 146 9.50 -1.11 14.03
N LEU A 147 10.55 -1.17 14.84
CA LEU A 147 11.78 -0.42 14.58
C LEU A 147 12.39 -0.73 13.20
N THR A 148 12.33 -1.99 12.77
CA THR A 148 12.78 -2.42 11.44
C THR A 148 11.97 -1.80 10.30
N GLU A 149 10.66 -1.60 10.50
CA GLU A 149 9.78 -0.94 9.56
C GLU A 149 10.01 0.58 9.55
N PHE A 150 10.24 1.17 10.72
CA PHE A 150 10.59 2.59 10.86
C PHE A 150 11.87 2.94 10.09
N TYR A 151 12.93 2.14 10.21
CA TYR A 151 14.15 2.34 9.41
C TYR A 151 13.89 2.30 7.90
N LYS A 152 13.02 1.39 7.41
CA LYS A 152 12.66 1.37 5.98
C LYS A 152 11.99 2.68 5.53
N ILE A 153 11.13 3.26 6.36
CA ILE A 153 10.49 4.56 6.08
C ILE A 153 11.53 5.67 6.02
N LEU A 154 12.47 5.71 6.98
CA LEU A 154 13.56 6.69 6.99
C LEU A 154 14.47 6.55 5.76
N GLU A 155 14.76 5.32 5.32
CA GLU A 155 15.52 5.07 4.10
C GLU A 155 14.79 5.57 2.84
N MET A 156 13.46 5.41 2.76
CA MET A 156 12.66 5.96 1.66
C MET A 156 12.78 7.49 1.61
N LYS A 157 12.75 8.15 2.76
CA LYS A 157 12.95 9.60 2.89
C LYS A 157 14.40 10.05 2.73
N THR A 158 15.34 9.13 2.49
CA THR A 158 16.78 9.42 2.36
C THR A 158 17.41 10.10 3.60
N VAL A 159 16.89 9.82 4.79
CA VAL A 159 17.42 10.38 6.06
C VAL A 159 18.85 9.90 6.29
N LYS A 160 19.74 10.78 6.76
CA LYS A 160 21.14 10.42 7.03
C LYS A 160 21.23 9.45 8.21
N ARG A 161 22.18 8.50 8.15
CA ARG A 161 22.34 7.46 9.19
C ARG A 161 22.46 8.00 10.62
N GLN A 162 23.13 9.13 10.81
CA GLN A 162 23.28 9.78 12.12
C GLN A 162 21.91 10.25 12.67
N GLU A 163 21.12 10.94 11.84
CA GLU A 163 19.76 11.38 12.19
C GLU A 163 18.81 10.20 12.39
N GLN A 164 18.98 9.11 11.63
CA GLN A 164 18.20 7.89 11.82
C GLN A 164 18.38 7.30 13.22
N ALA A 165 19.60 7.31 13.77
CA ALA A 165 19.86 6.79 15.12
C ALA A 165 19.11 7.61 16.19
N VAL A 166 19.12 8.95 16.06
CA VAL A 166 18.41 9.87 16.97
C VAL A 166 16.89 9.64 16.90
N LEU A 167 16.34 9.58 15.68
CA LEU A 167 14.91 9.29 15.46
C LEU A 167 14.51 7.91 15.99
N ALA A 168 15.36 6.90 15.80
CA ALA A 168 15.14 5.55 16.29
C ALA A 168 15.09 5.48 17.82
N ASP A 169 15.98 6.21 18.51
CA ASP A 169 16.00 6.23 19.97
C ASP A 169 14.78 6.97 20.54
N MET A 170 14.33 8.06 19.90
CA MET A 170 13.05 8.69 20.22
C MET A 170 11.87 7.75 19.97
N PHE A 171 11.85 7.02 18.86
CA PHE A 171 10.78 6.07 18.53
C PHE A 171 10.67 4.91 19.53
N LYS A 172 11.79 4.46 20.11
CA LYS A 172 11.82 3.45 21.19
C LYS A 172 11.36 4.02 22.53
N SER A 173 11.72 5.26 22.82
CA SER A 173 11.42 5.93 24.10
C SER A 173 9.99 6.49 24.17
N HIS A 174 9.34 6.63 23.02
CA HIS A 174 7.94 7.05 22.91
C HIS A 174 7.02 5.94 23.46
N LYS A 175 6.41 6.22 24.63
CA LYS A 175 5.43 5.36 25.30
C LYS A 175 4.06 5.48 24.66
#